data_AF-A0A842YBN4-F1
#
_entry.id   AF-A0A842YBN4-F1
#
_cell.length_a   1.000
_cell.length_b   1.000
_cell.length_c   1.000
_cell.angle_alpha   90.00
_cell.angle_beta   90.00
_cell.angle_gamma   90.00
#
_symmetry.space_group_name_H-M   'P 1'
#
loop_
_entity.id
_entity.type
_entity.pdbx_description
1 polymer ?
#
loop_
_entity_poly.entity_id
_entity_poly.type
_entity_poly.pdbx_seq_one_letter_code
_entity_poly.pdbx_strand_id
1 'polypeptide(L)'
;ITVNPNDKSFEIEVGTPPTSALILKEVGVAKGSGEPSTNIIGNLTVDQLKSIAKGKESALSAQTMKAAAMIVSGSCGQMGVKIEGKTAKKFQAEVREGTWDAQLDGPLRE
;
A
#
# COMPACT_ATOMS: atom_id res chain seq x y z
N ILE A 1 10.51 20.08 6.06
CA ILE A 1 11.39 21.26 6.09
C ILE A 1 11.30 21.84 7.48
N THR A 2 12.32 21.59 8.29
CA THR A 2 12.45 22.20 9.61
C THR A 2 13.54 23.25 9.50
N VAL A 3 13.21 24.51 9.80
CA VAL A 3 14.16 25.63 9.72
C VAL A 3 14.65 25.92 11.14
N ASN A 4 15.94 25.73 11.38
CA ASN A 4 16.56 26.12 12.64
C ASN A 4 16.91 27.61 12.60
N PRO A 5 16.27 28.47 13.42
CA PRO A 5 16.40 29.92 13.33
C PRO A 5 17.78 30.46 13.76
N ASN A 6 18.59 29.66 14.45
CA ASN A 6 19.91 30.08 14.94
C ASN A 6 21.04 29.95 13.91
N ASP A 7 20.93 29.03 12.94
CA ASP A 7 22.02 28.73 12.01
C ASP A 7 21.60 28.84 10.53
N LYS A 8 20.38 29.32 10.25
CA LYS A 8 19.78 29.36 8.90
C LYS A 8 19.90 28.01 8.15
N SER A 9 20.02 26.91 8.90
CA SER A 9 20.16 25.57 8.37
C SER A 9 18.77 25.00 8.07
N PHE A 10 18.62 24.49 6.85
CA PHE A 10 17.37 23.90 6.35
C PHE A 10 17.55 22.38 6.27
N GLU A 11 16.83 21.64 7.10
CA GLU A 11 16.78 20.19 7.00
C GLU A 11 15.59 19.79 6.11
N ILE A 12 15.92 19.22 4.95
CA ILE A 12 14.95 18.73 3.97
C ILE A 12 14.96 17.21 4.04
N GLU A 13 14.09 16.63 4.87
CA GLU A 13 13.79 15.21 4.77
C GLU A 13 12.93 14.95 3.53
N VAL A 14 13.46 14.16 2.60
CA VAL A 14 12.68 13.56 1.52
C VAL A 14 12.02 12.31 2.11
N GLY A 15 10.76 12.44 2.51
CA GLY A 15 10.00 11.33 3.08
C GLY A 15 9.75 10.19 2.08
N THR A 16 9.41 9.01 2.60
CA THR A 16 8.99 7.86 1.78
C THR A 16 7.72 8.21 0.99
N PRO A 17 7.63 7.84 -0.31
CA PRO A 17 6.44 8.14 -1.11
C PRO A 17 5.16 7.57 -0.48
N PRO A 18 4.01 8.26 -0.63
CA PRO A 18 2.74 7.79 -0.08
C PRO A 18 2.32 6.47 -0.74
N THR A 19 1.53 5.64 -0.03
CA THR A 19 1.10 4.32 -0.55
C THR A 19 0.36 4.50 -1.86
N SER A 20 -0.47 5.54 -1.93
CA SER A 20 -1.26 5.87 -3.11
C SER A 20 -0.38 6.09 -4.34
N ALA A 21 0.76 6.78 -4.21
CA ALA A 21 1.68 7.00 -5.33
C ALA A 21 2.32 5.69 -5.81
N LEU A 22 2.69 4.79 -4.88
CA LEU A 22 3.23 3.46 -5.23
C LEU A 22 2.18 2.59 -5.93
N ILE A 23 0.94 2.59 -5.42
CA ILE A 23 -0.18 1.87 -6.04
C ILE A 23 -0.46 2.41 -7.46
N LEU A 24 -0.51 3.73 -7.63
CA LEU A 24 -0.71 4.39 -8.92
C LEU A 24 0.39 4.02 -9.93
N LYS A 25 1.64 3.94 -9.46
CA LYS A 25 2.78 3.55 -10.29
C LYS A 25 2.68 2.10 -10.77
N GLU A 26 2.32 1.18 -9.89
CA GLU A 26 2.14 -0.25 -10.24
C GLU A 26 0.95 -0.49 -11.16
N VAL A 27 -0.11 0.31 -11.01
CA VAL A 27 -1.32 0.26 -11.85
C VAL A 27 -1.15 1.03 -13.16
N GLY A 28 -0.18 1.95 -13.23
CA GLY A 28 0.08 2.77 -14.41
C GLY A 28 -0.94 3.91 -14.62
N VAL A 29 -1.61 4.37 -13.57
CA VAL A 29 -2.64 5.42 -13.64
C VAL A 29 -2.23 6.66 -12.87
N ALA A 30 -2.60 7.85 -13.37
CA ALA A 30 -2.17 9.12 -12.78
C ALA A 30 -3.09 9.64 -11.66
N LYS A 31 -4.33 9.14 -11.56
CA LYS A 31 -5.33 9.58 -10.57
C LYS A 31 -6.10 8.40 -9.99
N GLY A 32 -6.45 8.53 -8.70
CA GLY A 32 -7.36 7.62 -8.00
C GLY A 32 -8.80 7.72 -8.54
N SER A 33 -9.60 6.69 -8.32
CA SER A 33 -11.02 6.72 -8.69
C SER A 33 -11.79 7.70 -7.81
N GLY A 34 -12.60 8.56 -8.44
CA GLY A 34 -13.57 9.39 -7.71
C GLY A 34 -14.74 8.59 -7.13
N GLU A 35 -15.00 7.39 -7.67
CA GLU A 35 -16.05 6.48 -7.23
C GLU A 35 -15.48 5.06 -7.11
N PRO A 36 -14.82 4.71 -5.99
CA PRO A 36 -14.08 3.46 -5.86
C PRO A 36 -14.95 2.19 -5.99
N SER A 37 -16.26 2.28 -5.74
CA SER A 37 -17.20 1.17 -5.92
C SER A 37 -17.67 1.00 -7.37
N THR A 38 -17.73 2.10 -8.15
CA THR A 38 -18.32 2.12 -9.49
C THR A 38 -17.25 2.09 -10.57
N ASN A 39 -16.21 2.89 -10.41
CA ASN A 39 -15.14 3.06 -11.39
C ASN A 39 -13.85 2.40 -10.87
N ILE A 40 -13.58 1.19 -11.37
CA ILE A 40 -12.36 0.47 -11.04
C ILE A 40 -11.26 0.95 -11.99
N ILE A 41 -10.28 1.65 -11.45
CA ILE A 41 -9.18 2.26 -12.22
C ILE A 41 -7.98 1.33 -12.40
N GLY A 42 -8.00 0.14 -11.80
CA GLY A 42 -6.88 -0.77 -11.87
C GLY A 42 -7.05 -2.09 -11.16
N ASN A 43 -6.06 -2.95 -11.36
CA ASN A 43 -5.93 -4.23 -10.67
C ASN A 43 -4.47 -4.44 -10.28
N LEU A 44 -4.24 -4.88 -9.05
CA LEU A 44 -2.94 -5.28 -8.51
C LEU A 44 -2.91 -6.79 -8.32
N THR A 45 -1.75 -7.39 -8.55
CA THR A 45 -1.50 -8.78 -8.15
C THR A 45 -1.00 -8.85 -6.71
N VAL A 46 -1.10 -10.02 -6.08
CA VAL A 46 -0.56 -10.24 -4.72
C VAL A 46 0.96 -9.99 -4.68
N ASP A 47 1.67 -10.27 -5.77
CA ASP A 47 3.11 -10.04 -5.86
C ASP A 47 3.48 -8.55 -5.86
N GLN A 48 2.75 -7.75 -6.65
CA GLN A 48 2.90 -6.29 -6.62
C GLN A 48 2.54 -5.71 -5.25
N LEU A 49 1.50 -6.25 -4.62
CA LEU A 49 1.09 -5.83 -3.28
C LEU A 49 2.19 -6.09 -2.24
N LYS A 50 2.88 -7.25 -2.33
CA LYS A 50 4.06 -7.56 -1.53
C LYS A 50 5.23 -6.59 -1.82
N SER A 51 5.47 -6.27 -3.08
CA SER A 51 6.51 -5.31 -3.47
C SER A 51 6.23 -3.89 -2.94
N ILE A 52 4.97 -3.44 -3.00
CA ILE A 52 4.54 -2.16 -2.42
C ILE A 52 4.68 -2.19 -0.89
N ALA A 53 4.30 -3.30 -0.25
CA ALA A 53 4.41 -3.48 1.19
C ALA A 53 5.87 -3.41 1.67
N LYS A 54 6.79 -4.07 0.96
CA LYS A 54 8.23 -3.98 1.22
C LYS A 54 8.77 -2.57 0.95
N GLY A 55 8.44 -1.98 -0.19
CA GLY A 55 8.86 -0.61 -0.52
C GLY A 55 8.37 0.45 0.48
N LYS A 56 7.33 0.15 1.25
CA LYS A 56 6.76 1.01 2.29
C LYS A 56 6.97 0.47 3.72
N GLU A 57 7.79 -0.56 3.91
CA GLU A 57 7.98 -1.20 5.22
C GLU A 57 8.41 -0.20 6.31
N SER A 58 9.22 0.80 5.95
CA SER A 58 9.70 1.83 6.88
C SER A 58 8.61 2.78 7.35
N ALA A 59 7.58 3.00 6.52
CA ALA A 59 6.46 3.89 6.79
C ALA A 59 5.17 3.17 7.22
N LEU A 60 5.17 1.84 7.21
CA LEU A 60 4.09 1.00 7.70
C LEU A 60 4.33 0.63 9.17
N SER A 61 3.26 0.65 9.97
CA SER A 61 3.28 0.15 11.35
C SER A 61 3.11 -1.37 11.45
N ALA A 62 3.01 -2.07 10.31
CA ALA A 62 2.86 -3.51 10.25
C ALA A 62 4.16 -4.23 10.60
N GLN A 63 4.06 -5.31 11.39
CA GLN A 63 5.19 -6.19 11.71
C GLN A 63 5.29 -7.40 10.77
N THR A 64 4.18 -7.80 10.16
CA THR A 64 4.10 -8.97 9.26
C THR A 64 3.67 -8.57 7.86
N MET A 65 4.07 -9.36 6.86
CA MET A 65 3.65 -9.19 5.47
C MET A 65 2.12 -9.25 5.33
N LYS A 66 1.46 -10.13 6.10
CA LYS A 66 0.00 -10.18 6.22
C LYS A 66 -0.62 -8.86 6.69
N ALA A 67 -0.09 -8.27 7.76
CA ALA A 67 -0.60 -7.00 8.27
C ALA A 67 -0.35 -5.85 7.28
N ALA A 68 0.83 -5.82 6.66
CA ALA A 68 1.16 -4.85 5.63
C ALA A 68 0.21 -4.98 4.43
N ALA A 69 -0.06 -6.21 4.01
CA ALA A 69 -0.96 -6.48 2.90
C ALA A 69 -2.40 -6.01 3.18
N MET A 70 -2.90 -6.17 4.41
CA MET A 70 -4.21 -5.65 4.80
C MET A 70 -4.29 -4.11 4.74
N ILE A 71 -3.21 -3.42 5.13
CA ILE A 71 -3.15 -1.96 5.10
C ILE A 71 -3.11 -1.46 3.65
N VAL A 72 -2.25 -2.06 2.82
CA VAL A 72 -2.16 -1.73 1.39
C VAL A 72 -3.47 -2.04 0.69
N SER A 73 -4.10 -3.19 0.98
CA SER A 73 -5.37 -3.56 0.36
C SER A 73 -6.49 -2.60 0.70
N GLY A 74 -6.53 -2.08 1.93
CA GLY A 74 -7.49 -1.05 2.33
C GLY A 74 -7.31 0.24 1.51
N SER A 75 -6.06 0.64 1.27
CA SER A 75 -5.72 1.79 0.43
C SER A 75 -6.16 1.58 -1.02
N CYS A 76 -5.91 0.39 -1.58
CA CYS A 76 -6.38 0.02 -2.93
C CYS A 76 -7.91 0.14 -3.05
N GLY A 77 -8.64 -0.34 -2.03
CA GLY A 77 -10.10 -0.26 -1.99
C GLY A 77 -10.63 1.17 -2.03
N GLN A 78 -10.00 2.11 -1.31
CA GLN A 78 -10.38 3.53 -1.33
C GLN A 78 -10.05 4.21 -2.66
N MET A 79 -9.03 3.71 -3.37
CA MET A 79 -8.62 4.24 -4.68
C MET A 79 -9.40 3.64 -5.85
N GLY A 80 -10.22 2.62 -5.64
CA GLY A 80 -10.91 1.91 -6.71
C GLY A 80 -9.99 0.94 -7.47
N VAL A 81 -9.03 0.32 -6.77
CA VAL A 81 -8.12 -0.68 -7.32
C VAL A 81 -8.50 -2.06 -6.78
N LYS A 82 -8.67 -3.03 -7.68
CA LYS A 82 -8.91 -4.44 -7.34
C LYS A 82 -7.60 -5.16 -7.05
N ILE A 83 -7.68 -6.26 -6.31
CA ILE A 83 -6.54 -7.13 -6.05
C ILE A 83 -6.92 -8.52 -6.55
N GLU A 84 -6.15 -9.03 -7.51
CA GLU A 84 -6.45 -10.31 -8.17
C GLU A 84 -7.90 -10.36 -8.72
N GLY A 85 -8.40 -9.24 -9.24
CA GLY A 85 -9.78 -9.14 -9.72
C GLY A 85 -10.85 -9.10 -8.63
N LYS A 86 -10.47 -9.13 -7.34
CA LYS A 86 -11.36 -9.08 -6.19
C LYS A 86 -11.37 -7.69 -5.56
N THR A 87 -12.44 -7.38 -4.84
CA THR A 87 -12.52 -6.13 -4.05
C THR A 87 -11.66 -6.23 -2.80
N ALA A 88 -11.17 -5.09 -2.30
CA ALA A 88 -10.37 -5.03 -1.09
C ALA A 88 -11.03 -5.74 0.11
N LYS A 89 -12.37 -5.60 0.26
CA LYS A 89 -13.14 -6.30 1.30
C LYS A 89 -13.05 -7.83 1.17
N LYS A 90 -13.18 -8.35 -0.06
CA LYS A 90 -13.15 -9.80 -0.31
C LYS A 90 -11.74 -10.35 -0.09
N PHE A 91 -10.73 -9.66 -0.59
CA PHE A 91 -9.33 -10.00 -0.34
C PHE A 91 -9.01 -10.02 1.17
N GLN A 92 -9.41 -8.99 1.92
CA GLN A 92 -9.20 -8.96 3.37
C GLN A 92 -9.91 -10.10 4.11
N ALA A 93 -11.09 -10.51 3.64
CA ALA A 93 -11.80 -11.66 4.19
C ALA A 93 -11.01 -12.96 3.95
N GLU A 94 -10.51 -13.19 2.73
CA GLU A 94 -9.68 -14.36 2.41
C GLU A 94 -8.35 -14.37 3.18
N VAL A 95 -7.73 -13.20 3.37
CA VAL A 95 -6.51 -13.08 4.20
C VAL A 95 -6.81 -13.40 5.67
N ARG A 96 -8.02 -13.07 6.17
CA ARG A 96 -8.46 -13.49 7.51
C ARG A 96 -8.76 -14.97 7.59
N GLU A 97 -9.32 -15.54 6.53
CA GLU A 97 -9.61 -16.98 6.41
C GLU A 97 -8.32 -17.82 6.28
N GLY A 98 -7.19 -17.20 5.92
CA GLY A 98 -5.89 -17.85 5.81
C GLY A 98 -5.60 -18.38 4.40
N THR A 99 -6.44 -18.05 3.41
CA THR A 99 -6.23 -18.46 2.00
C THR A 99 -4.88 -17.98 1.45
N TRP A 100 -4.40 -16.85 1.96
CA TRP A 100 -3.17 -16.18 1.51
C TRP A 100 -2.00 -16.31 2.48
N ASP A 101 -2.15 -17.06 3.58
CA ASP A 101 -1.07 -17.23 4.57
C ASP A 101 0.19 -17.78 3.91
N ALA A 102 0.09 -18.76 3.02
CA ALA A 102 1.27 -19.30 2.31
C ALA A 102 2.09 -18.25 1.52
N GLN A 103 1.50 -17.12 1.13
CA GLN A 103 2.19 -16.03 0.43
C GLN A 103 2.53 -14.83 1.31
N LEU A 104 1.88 -14.71 2.49
CA LEU A 104 1.94 -13.55 3.38
C LEU A 104 2.46 -13.89 4.79
N ASP A 105 2.74 -15.17 5.06
CA ASP A 105 3.36 -15.68 6.27
C ASP A 105 4.86 -15.36 6.19
N GLY A 106 5.21 -14.24 6.80
CA GLY A 106 6.58 -13.76 6.83
C GLY A 106 6.68 -12.44 7.59
N PRO A 107 7.82 -12.21 8.25
CA PRO A 107 8.11 -10.91 8.84
C PRO A 107 8.20 -9.87 7.73
N LEU A 108 7.63 -8.68 7.97
CA LEU A 108 7.83 -7.55 7.05
C LEU A 108 9.24 -6.98 7.20
N ARG A 109 9.83 -7.13 8.40
CA ARG A 109 11.15 -6.63 8.79
C ARG A 109 11.92 -7.77 9.43
N GLU A 110 13.11 -8.06 8.91
CA GLU A 110 14.05 -9.02 9.51
C GLU A 110 14.59 -8.52 10.87
#